data_AF-R5VID8-F1
#
_entry.id   AF-R5VID8-F1
#
_cell.length_a   1.000
_cell.length_b   1.000
_cell.length_c   1.000
_cell.angle_alpha   90.00
_cell.angle_beta   90.00
_cell.angle_gamma   90.00
#
_symmetry.space_group_name_H-M   'P 1'
#
loop_
_entity.id
_entity.type
_entity.pdbx_description
1 polymer ?
#
loop_
_entity_poly.entity_id
_entity_poly.type
_entity_poly.pdbx_seq_one_letter_code
_entity_poly.pdbx_strand_id
1 'polypeptide(L)'
;MAVSPNFFQVYNIKYEGALKAGEKGLPPVVLGDKYRSLYKTGDTIRGMDGEDYRVTGFVDPGEYYIAPGESRDPYYLDDSMIVLAETDAKDVVSILKYFQAIYVTGSKKQAMQEICRYAEKNKILRLGINNFSYQMHAIKVDLNNILILYGGMALLFFAFCIVSMTGSILHFLLEFRKELAVHRMVGADEKSVILRTLMPLWTAYAAAAVILVAVCGFGAESVCAFIIMVCYMILLSFVPVRMLRKTTICQMRMAAYE
;
A
#
# COMPACT_ATOMS: atom_id res chain seq x y z
N MET A 1 -24.71 -12.63 -5.15
CA MET A 1 -24.25 -11.76 -6.24
C MET A 1 -24.00 -12.62 -7.46
N ALA A 2 -24.60 -12.28 -8.60
CA ALA A 2 -24.35 -12.98 -9.87
C ALA A 2 -23.23 -12.26 -10.64
N VAL A 3 -22.22 -13.00 -11.09
CA VAL A 3 -21.03 -12.45 -11.74
C VAL A 3 -20.73 -13.11 -13.08
N SER A 4 -20.01 -12.41 -13.95
CA SER A 4 -19.52 -13.00 -15.19
C SER A 4 -18.43 -14.04 -14.94
N PRO A 5 -18.23 -15.03 -15.84
CA PRO A 5 -17.18 -16.04 -15.70
C PRO A 5 -15.76 -15.47 -15.58
N ASN A 6 -15.52 -14.28 -16.12
CA ASN A 6 -14.21 -13.62 -16.06
C ASN A 6 -14.07 -12.64 -14.89
N PHE A 7 -15.06 -12.54 -13.99
CA PHE A 7 -15.04 -11.63 -12.84
C PHE A 7 -13.76 -11.78 -11.99
N PHE A 8 -13.45 -13.01 -11.57
CA PHE A 8 -12.26 -13.30 -10.76
C PHE A 8 -10.96 -12.94 -11.50
N GLN A 9 -10.91 -13.12 -12.82
CA GLN A 9 -9.75 -12.76 -13.62
C GLN A 9 -9.61 -11.25 -13.77
N VAL A 10 -10.71 -10.53 -13.98
CA VAL A 10 -10.72 -9.08 -14.19
C VAL A 10 -10.30 -8.34 -12.92
N TYR A 11 -10.78 -8.79 -11.77
CA TYR A 11 -10.47 -8.19 -10.47
C TYR A 11 -9.28 -8.85 -9.77
N ASN A 12 -8.68 -9.88 -10.38
CA ASN A 12 -7.57 -10.64 -9.82
C ASN A 12 -7.86 -11.19 -8.41
N ILE A 13 -9.10 -11.64 -8.20
CA ILE A 13 -9.58 -12.18 -6.93
C ILE A 13 -9.11 -13.62 -6.78
N LYS A 14 -8.54 -13.94 -5.61
CA LYS A 14 -8.13 -15.30 -5.28
C LYS A 14 -9.27 -16.08 -4.62
N TYR A 15 -9.45 -17.31 -5.06
CA TYR A 15 -10.43 -18.22 -4.49
C TYR A 15 -10.00 -19.67 -4.69
N GLU A 16 -10.42 -20.52 -3.76
CA GLU A 16 -10.30 -21.97 -3.86
C GLU A 16 -11.56 -22.53 -4.51
N GLY A 17 -11.41 -23.51 -5.42
CA GLY A 17 -12.54 -24.23 -6.02
C GLY A 17 -12.67 -24.05 -7.53
N ALA A 18 -13.82 -24.46 -8.08
CA ALA A 18 -14.11 -24.35 -9.50
C ALA A 18 -15.53 -23.79 -9.72
N LEU A 19 -15.60 -22.61 -10.34
CA LEU A 19 -16.84 -22.07 -10.92
C LEU A 19 -16.83 -22.38 -12.42
N LYS A 20 -17.56 -23.41 -12.82
CA LYS A 20 -17.76 -23.77 -14.23
C LYS A 20 -19.24 -23.68 -14.58
N ALA A 21 -19.57 -22.87 -15.58
CA ALA A 21 -20.92 -22.82 -16.14
C ALA A 21 -21.23 -24.12 -16.91
N GLY A 22 -22.46 -24.62 -16.82
CA GLY A 22 -22.96 -25.71 -17.67
C GLY A 22 -22.60 -27.14 -17.24
N GLU A 23 -22.14 -27.37 -16.01
CA GLU A 23 -22.11 -28.73 -15.46
C GLU A 23 -23.55 -29.21 -15.18
N LYS A 24 -23.88 -30.46 -15.57
CA LYS A 24 -25.17 -31.08 -15.23
C LYS A 24 -25.26 -31.25 -13.70
N GLY A 25 -26.11 -30.46 -13.04
CA GLY A 25 -26.31 -30.53 -11.60
C GLY A 25 -26.80 -29.20 -11.01
N LEU A 26 -26.70 -29.07 -9.69
CA LEU A 26 -27.00 -27.83 -8.97
C LEU A 26 -25.99 -26.72 -9.36
N PRO A 27 -26.43 -25.47 -9.53
CA PRO A 27 -25.54 -24.35 -9.86
C PRO A 27 -24.39 -24.22 -8.84
N PRO A 28 -23.14 -24.07 -9.31
CA PRO A 28 -21.99 -23.93 -8.43
C PRO A 28 -21.96 -22.53 -7.78
N VAL A 29 -21.57 -22.49 -6.50
CA VAL A 29 -21.43 -21.25 -5.74
C VAL A 29 -20.09 -21.20 -5.00
N VAL A 30 -19.48 -20.03 -4.98
CA VAL A 30 -18.32 -19.73 -4.12
C VAL A 30 -18.77 -18.79 -3.02
N LEU A 31 -18.37 -19.11 -1.78
CA LEU A 31 -18.74 -18.35 -0.60
C LEU A 31 -17.56 -17.51 -0.09
N GLY A 32 -17.86 -16.39 0.56
CA GLY A 32 -16.87 -15.63 1.30
C GLY A 32 -16.28 -16.39 2.49
N ASP A 33 -15.12 -15.96 2.96
CA ASP A 33 -14.37 -16.64 4.02
C ASP A 33 -15.16 -16.82 5.33
N LYS A 34 -16.05 -15.87 5.71
CA LYS A 34 -16.81 -16.00 6.96
C LYS A 34 -17.71 -17.23 6.97
N TYR A 35 -18.18 -17.66 5.79
CA TYR A 35 -19.01 -18.85 5.64
C TYR A 35 -18.22 -20.16 5.71
N ARG A 36 -16.87 -20.13 5.68
CA ARG A 36 -16.02 -21.32 5.81
C ARG A 36 -16.20 -22.01 7.17
N SER A 37 -16.63 -21.27 8.20
CA SER A 37 -16.96 -21.83 9.51
C SER A 37 -18.29 -22.59 9.54
N LEU A 38 -19.19 -22.30 8.61
CA LEU A 38 -20.57 -22.82 8.58
C LEU A 38 -20.76 -23.92 7.52
N TYR A 39 -20.04 -23.83 6.40
CA TYR A 39 -20.19 -24.72 5.25
C TYR A 39 -18.85 -25.31 4.82
N LYS A 40 -18.92 -26.43 4.11
CA LYS A 40 -17.79 -27.11 3.48
C LYS A 40 -18.01 -27.24 1.98
N THR A 41 -16.93 -27.44 1.23
CA THR A 41 -17.01 -27.75 -0.19
C THR A 41 -17.80 -29.04 -0.41
N GLY A 42 -18.78 -29.00 -1.31
CA GLY A 42 -19.72 -30.08 -1.58
C GLY A 42 -21.08 -29.92 -0.89
N ASP A 43 -21.20 -29.02 0.09
CA ASP A 43 -22.48 -28.76 0.77
C ASP A 43 -23.49 -28.12 -0.19
N THR A 44 -24.77 -28.31 0.13
CA THR A 44 -25.88 -27.70 -0.60
C THR A 44 -26.51 -26.60 0.23
N ILE A 45 -26.65 -25.41 -0.35
CA ILE A 45 -27.29 -24.25 0.28
C ILE A 45 -28.53 -23.86 -0.52
N ARG A 46 -29.59 -23.50 0.17
CA ARG A 46 -30.82 -23.01 -0.47
C ARG A 46 -30.80 -21.50 -0.51
N GLY A 47 -30.83 -20.94 -1.72
CA GLY A 47 -30.91 -19.51 -1.96
C GLY A 47 -32.27 -18.93 -1.57
N MET A 48 -32.33 -17.61 -1.45
CA MET A 48 -33.59 -16.88 -1.18
C MET A 48 -34.60 -16.95 -2.33
N ASP A 49 -34.11 -17.27 -3.53
CA ASP A 49 -34.91 -17.59 -4.71
C ASP A 49 -35.55 -18.99 -4.65
N GLY A 50 -35.21 -19.79 -3.63
CA GLY A 50 -35.72 -21.14 -3.42
C GLY A 50 -34.94 -22.22 -4.18
N GLU A 51 -33.93 -21.83 -4.95
CA GLU A 51 -33.03 -22.71 -5.71
C GLU A 51 -31.93 -23.27 -4.80
N ASP A 52 -31.50 -24.50 -5.09
CA ASP A 52 -30.43 -25.17 -4.36
C ASP A 52 -29.10 -24.98 -5.09
N TYR A 53 -28.05 -24.60 -4.37
CA TYR A 53 -26.72 -24.32 -4.88
C TYR A 53 -25.70 -25.25 -4.25
N ARG A 54 -24.71 -25.69 -5.02
CA ARG A 54 -23.61 -26.54 -4.52
C ARG A 54 -22.37 -25.71 -4.26
N VAL A 55 -21.89 -25.71 -3.02
CA VAL A 55 -20.68 -25.00 -2.61
C VAL A 55 -19.48 -25.65 -3.28
N THR A 56 -18.82 -24.94 -4.20
CA THR A 56 -17.62 -25.43 -4.89
C THR A 56 -16.33 -24.89 -4.30
N GLY A 57 -16.40 -23.89 -3.42
CA GLY A 57 -15.21 -23.17 -3.00
C GLY A 57 -15.45 -21.97 -2.11
N PHE A 58 -14.35 -21.35 -1.69
CA PHE A 58 -14.34 -20.16 -0.85
C PHE A 58 -13.36 -19.11 -1.38
N VAL A 59 -13.71 -17.84 -1.22
CA VAL A 59 -12.81 -16.71 -1.50
C VAL A 59 -11.76 -16.61 -0.38
N ASP A 60 -10.55 -16.19 -0.71
CA ASP A 60 -9.50 -15.93 0.29
C ASP A 60 -9.90 -14.77 1.22
N PRO A 61 -9.42 -14.75 2.49
CA PRO A 61 -9.80 -13.71 3.46
C PRO A 61 -9.37 -12.30 3.03
N GLY A 62 -10.28 -11.34 3.10
CA GLY A 62 -10.01 -9.93 2.84
C GLY A 62 -9.94 -9.57 1.35
N GLU A 63 -10.28 -10.50 0.46
CA GLU A 63 -10.40 -10.21 -0.97
C GLU A 63 -11.55 -9.24 -1.23
N TYR A 64 -11.32 -8.29 -2.12
CA TYR A 64 -12.27 -7.24 -2.44
C TYR A 64 -12.20 -6.86 -3.91
N TYR A 65 -13.25 -6.18 -4.38
CA TYR A 65 -13.23 -5.54 -5.70
C TYR A 65 -13.73 -4.11 -5.60
N ILE A 66 -13.32 -3.29 -6.57
CA ILE A 66 -13.77 -1.91 -6.70
C ILE A 66 -14.71 -1.86 -7.90
N ALA A 67 -15.96 -1.45 -7.68
CA ALA A 67 -16.95 -1.23 -8.72
C ALA A 67 -16.99 0.28 -9.05
N PRO A 68 -16.24 0.74 -10.07
CA PRO A 68 -16.15 2.16 -10.32
C PRO A 68 -17.51 2.68 -10.81
N GLY A 69 -18.01 3.74 -10.16
CA GLY A 69 -19.33 4.33 -10.46
C GLY A 69 -20.49 3.76 -9.65
N GLU A 70 -20.31 2.67 -8.90
CA GLU A 70 -21.33 2.15 -7.97
C GLU A 70 -21.04 2.56 -6.52
N SER A 71 -19.78 2.44 -6.08
CA SER A 71 -19.34 2.84 -4.75
C SER A 71 -17.94 3.45 -4.75
N ARG A 72 -17.67 4.28 -3.75
CA ARG A 72 -16.32 4.77 -3.43
C ARG A 72 -15.54 3.78 -2.57
N ASP A 73 -16.25 2.97 -1.79
CA ASP A 73 -15.66 2.00 -0.88
C ASP A 73 -15.45 0.65 -1.57
N PRO A 74 -14.37 -0.08 -1.23
CA PRO A 74 -14.16 -1.44 -1.74
C PRO A 74 -15.25 -2.38 -1.23
N TYR A 75 -15.72 -3.26 -2.12
CA TYR A 75 -16.65 -4.33 -1.77
C TYR A 75 -15.87 -5.55 -1.32
N TYR A 76 -15.87 -5.82 -0.02
CA TYR A 76 -15.27 -7.02 0.55
C TYR A 76 -16.15 -8.25 0.29
N LEU A 77 -15.52 -9.35 -0.07
CA LEU A 77 -16.20 -10.58 -0.48
C LEU A 77 -16.39 -11.58 0.68
N ASP A 78 -15.91 -11.28 1.88
CA ASP A 78 -15.93 -12.18 3.04
C ASP A 78 -17.34 -12.65 3.45
N ASP A 79 -18.36 -11.80 3.24
CA ASP A 79 -19.76 -12.09 3.53
C ASP A 79 -20.61 -12.32 2.27
N SER A 80 -19.97 -12.56 1.13
CA SER A 80 -20.65 -12.67 -0.16
C SER A 80 -20.93 -14.11 -0.58
N MET A 81 -22.06 -14.30 -1.28
CA MET A 81 -22.36 -15.52 -2.02
C MET A 81 -22.23 -15.21 -3.51
N ILE A 82 -21.29 -15.85 -4.20
CA ILE A 82 -20.93 -15.54 -5.58
C ILE A 82 -21.37 -16.69 -6.49
N VAL A 83 -22.27 -16.39 -7.42
CA VAL A 83 -22.79 -17.34 -8.41
C VAL A 83 -22.50 -16.83 -9.82
N LEU A 84 -22.35 -17.71 -10.80
CA LEU A 84 -22.23 -17.28 -12.20
C LEU A 84 -23.58 -16.78 -12.70
N ALA A 85 -23.55 -15.67 -13.44
CA ALA A 85 -24.71 -15.20 -14.19
C ALA A 85 -24.95 -16.15 -15.36
N GLU A 86 -25.95 -17.01 -15.24
CA GLU A 86 -26.44 -17.85 -16.34
C GLU A 86 -27.51 -17.09 -17.14
N THR A 87 -27.56 -17.34 -18.44
CA THR A 87 -28.56 -16.77 -19.34
C THR A 87 -29.55 -17.85 -19.76
N ASP A 88 -30.83 -17.64 -19.48
CA ASP A 88 -31.90 -18.37 -20.13
C ASP A 88 -32.42 -17.55 -21.32
N ALA A 89 -32.38 -18.13 -22.52
CA ALA A 89 -32.88 -17.49 -23.73
C ALA A 89 -34.37 -17.10 -23.66
N LYS A 90 -35.13 -17.72 -22.74
CA LYS A 90 -36.55 -17.41 -22.51
C LYS A 90 -36.78 -16.33 -21.46
N ASP A 91 -35.78 -16.00 -20.62
CA ASP A 91 -35.91 -14.99 -19.58
C ASP A 91 -35.08 -13.74 -19.90
N VAL A 92 -35.80 -12.68 -20.26
CA VAL A 92 -35.21 -11.35 -20.54
C VAL A 92 -34.47 -10.79 -19.32
N VAL A 93 -34.91 -11.11 -18.10
CA VAL A 93 -34.27 -10.62 -16.86
C VAL A 93 -32.89 -11.26 -16.69
N SER A 94 -32.76 -12.57 -16.91
CA SER A 94 -31.46 -13.26 -16.90
C SER A 94 -30.48 -12.69 -17.92
N ILE A 95 -30.96 -12.40 -19.13
CA ILE A 95 -30.15 -11.80 -20.21
C ILE A 95 -29.67 -10.40 -19.80
N LEU A 96 -30.55 -9.58 -19.21
CA LEU A 96 -30.18 -8.25 -18.74
C LEU A 96 -29.13 -8.31 -17.62
N LYS A 97 -29.32 -9.19 -16.62
CA LYS A 97 -28.36 -9.41 -15.53
C LYS A 97 -27.00 -9.85 -16.04
N TYR A 98 -26.96 -10.72 -17.07
CA TYR A 98 -25.72 -11.14 -17.70
C TYR A 98 -24.97 -9.96 -18.33
N PHE A 99 -25.66 -9.11 -19.12
CA PHE A 99 -25.02 -7.93 -19.71
C PHE A 99 -24.56 -6.90 -18.68
N GLN A 100 -25.24 -6.79 -17.53
CA GLN A 100 -24.79 -5.95 -16.41
C GLN A 100 -23.51 -6.49 -15.75
N ALA A 101 -23.33 -7.82 -15.73
CA ALA A 101 -22.23 -8.47 -15.04
C ALA A 101 -20.95 -8.66 -15.90
N ILE A 102 -21.01 -8.41 -17.22
CA ILE A 102 -19.88 -8.62 -18.13
C ILE A 102 -18.87 -7.47 -18.05
N TYR A 103 -17.62 -7.83 -17.76
CA TYR A 103 -16.48 -6.93 -17.90
C TYR A 103 -15.66 -7.31 -19.13
N VAL A 104 -15.25 -6.31 -19.92
CA VAL A 104 -14.46 -6.52 -21.13
C VAL A 104 -13.14 -5.77 -21.01
N THR A 105 -12.04 -6.47 -21.26
CA THR A 105 -10.72 -5.85 -21.34
C THR A 105 -10.64 -4.90 -22.54
N GLY A 106 -9.87 -3.81 -22.43
CA GLY A 106 -9.78 -2.79 -23.49
C GLY A 106 -9.40 -3.32 -24.88
N SER A 107 -8.69 -4.45 -24.96
CA SER A 107 -8.34 -5.16 -26.20
C SER A 107 -9.53 -5.64 -27.02
N LYS A 108 -10.68 -5.91 -26.39
CA LYS A 108 -11.91 -6.41 -27.06
C LYS A 108 -13.00 -5.34 -27.19
N LYS A 109 -12.65 -4.06 -27.05
CA LYS A 109 -13.60 -2.94 -27.12
C LYS A 109 -14.40 -2.91 -28.42
N GLN A 110 -13.75 -3.15 -29.57
CA GLN A 110 -14.41 -3.13 -30.89
C GLN A 110 -15.49 -4.21 -31.00
N ALA A 111 -15.19 -5.43 -30.56
CA ALA A 111 -16.16 -6.53 -30.55
C ALA A 111 -17.39 -6.22 -29.69
N MET A 112 -17.21 -5.58 -28.52
CA MET A 112 -18.34 -5.20 -27.68
C MET A 112 -19.18 -4.06 -28.31
N GLN A 113 -18.54 -3.11 -28.99
CA GLN A 113 -19.25 -2.06 -29.73
C GLN A 113 -20.10 -2.64 -30.88
N GLU A 114 -19.61 -3.67 -31.58
CA GLU A 114 -20.37 -4.38 -32.61
C GLU A 114 -21.60 -5.09 -32.02
N ILE A 115 -21.45 -5.74 -30.86
CA ILE A 115 -22.56 -6.38 -30.14
C ILE A 115 -23.62 -5.35 -29.73
N CYS A 116 -23.22 -4.21 -29.16
CA CYS A 116 -24.15 -3.13 -28.80
C CYS A 116 -24.88 -2.59 -30.03
N ARG A 117 -24.16 -2.38 -31.14
CA ARG A 117 -24.75 -1.91 -32.41
C ARG A 117 -25.72 -2.92 -33.00
N TYR A 118 -25.41 -4.22 -32.91
CA TYR A 118 -26.31 -5.28 -33.35
C TYR A 118 -27.58 -5.33 -32.49
N ALA A 119 -27.46 -5.25 -31.17
CA ALA A 119 -28.60 -5.24 -30.26
C ALA A 119 -29.53 -4.04 -30.51
N GLU A 120 -28.95 -2.86 -30.74
CA GLU A 120 -29.70 -1.64 -31.05
C GLU A 120 -30.38 -1.71 -32.42
N LYS A 121 -29.67 -2.17 -33.46
CA LYS A 121 -30.22 -2.33 -34.82
C LYS A 121 -31.43 -3.26 -34.84
N ASN A 122 -31.39 -4.33 -34.07
CA ASN A 122 -32.49 -5.30 -33.98
C ASN A 122 -33.56 -4.90 -32.95
N LYS A 123 -33.47 -3.71 -32.34
CA LYS A 123 -34.38 -3.21 -31.30
C LYS A 123 -34.56 -4.18 -30.12
N ILE A 124 -33.52 -4.95 -29.79
CA ILE A 124 -33.55 -5.95 -28.72
C ILE A 124 -33.35 -5.26 -27.37
N LEU A 125 -32.23 -4.55 -27.22
CA LEU A 125 -31.89 -3.78 -26.03
C LEU A 125 -31.00 -2.60 -26.40
N ARG A 126 -31.14 -1.49 -25.66
CA ARG A 126 -30.19 -0.38 -25.69
C ARG A 126 -29.09 -0.65 -24.66
N LEU A 127 -27.94 -1.09 -25.15
CA LEU A 127 -26.76 -1.37 -24.33
C LEU A 127 -25.77 -0.21 -24.43
N GLY A 128 -25.32 0.29 -23.29
CA GLY A 128 -24.26 1.30 -23.19
C GLY A 128 -22.99 0.69 -22.62
N ILE A 129 -21.83 1.03 -23.20
CA ILE A 129 -20.53 0.60 -22.68
C ILE A 129 -19.98 1.72 -21.79
N ASN A 130 -19.79 1.44 -20.50
CA ASN A 130 -19.08 2.34 -19.62
C ASN A 130 -17.57 2.09 -19.70
N ASN A 131 -16.78 3.13 -19.89
CA ASN A 131 -15.33 3.03 -20.02
C ASN A 131 -14.62 3.63 -18.81
N PHE A 132 -14.03 2.76 -17.99
CA PHE A 132 -13.29 3.16 -16.80
C PHE A 132 -11.86 3.65 -17.07
N SER A 133 -11.39 3.65 -18.31
CA SER A 133 -10.02 4.09 -18.65
C SER A 133 -9.76 5.55 -18.24
N TYR A 134 -10.75 6.42 -18.42
CA TYR A 134 -10.64 7.83 -18.02
C TYR A 134 -10.60 7.98 -16.50
N GLN A 135 -11.49 7.30 -15.78
CA GLN A 135 -11.52 7.33 -14.32
C GLN A 135 -10.21 6.76 -13.73
N MET A 136 -9.72 5.65 -14.28
CA MET A 136 -8.43 5.07 -13.89
C MET A 136 -7.27 6.01 -14.17
N HIS A 137 -7.29 6.73 -15.30
CA HIS A 137 -6.28 7.74 -15.60
C HIS A 137 -6.34 8.91 -14.61
N ALA A 138 -7.54 9.42 -14.31
CA ALA A 138 -7.73 10.48 -13.31
C ALA A 138 -7.23 10.05 -11.92
N ILE A 139 -7.56 8.84 -11.47
CA ILE A 139 -7.08 8.29 -10.19
C ILE A 139 -5.55 8.20 -10.17
N LYS A 140 -4.92 7.74 -11.27
CA LYS A 140 -3.46 7.68 -11.36
C LYS A 140 -2.82 9.06 -11.28
N VAL A 141 -3.41 10.05 -11.96
CA VAL A 141 -2.92 11.44 -11.93
C VAL A 141 -3.07 12.02 -10.53
N ASP A 142 -4.20 11.80 -9.86
CA ASP A 142 -4.44 12.27 -8.50
C ASP A 142 -3.49 11.63 -7.49
N LEU A 143 -3.29 10.31 -7.57
CA LEU A 143 -2.30 9.61 -6.73
C LEU A 143 -0.89 10.13 -6.95
N ASN A 144 -0.51 10.40 -8.20
CA ASN A 144 0.80 10.96 -8.51
C ASN A 144 0.94 12.39 -7.95
N ASN A 145 -0.12 13.21 -8.04
CA ASN A 145 -0.13 14.56 -7.47
C ASN A 145 -0.01 14.53 -5.94
N ILE A 146 -0.74 13.62 -5.28
CA ILE A 146 -0.65 13.38 -3.84
C ILE A 146 0.77 12.98 -3.44
N LEU A 147 1.38 12.05 -4.19
CA LEU A 147 2.73 11.57 -3.94
C LEU A 147 3.78 12.69 -4.12
N ILE A 148 3.63 13.50 -5.17
CA ILE A 148 4.51 14.67 -5.40
C ILE A 148 4.36 15.69 -4.29
N LEU A 149 3.13 15.99 -3.85
CA LEU A 149 2.86 16.98 -2.81
C LEU A 149 3.45 16.54 -1.45
N TYR A 150 3.04 15.37 -0.96
CA TYR A 150 3.51 14.89 0.34
C TYR A 150 4.99 14.49 0.32
N GLY A 151 5.46 13.90 -0.78
CA GLY A 151 6.88 13.58 -0.96
C GLY A 151 7.75 14.84 -1.01
N GLY A 152 7.28 15.89 -1.70
CA GLY A 152 7.94 17.19 -1.74
C GLY A 152 8.01 17.87 -0.37
N MET A 153 6.90 17.87 0.38
CA MET A 153 6.86 18.38 1.75
C MET A 153 7.82 17.61 2.68
N ALA A 154 7.83 16.28 2.60
CA ALA A 154 8.74 15.45 3.38
C ALA A 154 10.21 15.76 3.07
N LEU A 155 10.56 15.99 1.80
CA LEU A 155 11.92 16.33 1.40
C LEU A 155 12.35 17.71 1.91
N LEU A 156 11.45 18.70 1.89
CA LEU A 156 11.70 20.01 2.48
C LEU A 156 11.95 19.91 4.00
N PHE A 157 11.11 19.18 4.72
CA PHE A 157 11.32 18.94 6.15
C PHE A 157 12.61 18.19 6.43
N PHE A 158 12.95 17.20 5.60
CA PHE A 158 14.20 16.49 5.72
C PHE A 158 15.40 17.45 5.57
N ALA A 159 15.39 18.34 4.58
CA ALA A 159 16.44 19.34 4.41
C ALA A 159 16.56 20.29 5.61
N PHE A 160 15.44 20.76 6.18
CA PHE A 160 15.45 21.57 7.40
C PHE A 160 16.02 20.80 8.60
N CYS A 161 15.69 19.51 8.73
CA CYS A 161 16.26 18.66 9.78
C CYS A 161 17.77 18.51 9.64
N ILE A 162 18.32 18.39 8.42
CA ILE A 162 19.77 18.35 8.18
C ILE A 162 20.45 19.62 8.70
N VAL A 163 19.92 20.78 8.32
CA VAL A 163 20.50 22.09 8.70
C VAL A 163 20.40 22.28 10.21
N SER A 164 19.23 22.00 10.79
CA SER A 164 18.98 22.12 12.24
C SER A 164 19.92 21.23 13.06
N MET A 165 20.01 19.94 12.73
CA MET A 165 20.89 19.02 13.43
C MET A 165 22.36 19.35 13.26
N THR A 166 22.78 19.79 12.07
CA THR A 166 24.16 20.25 11.86
C THR A 166 24.49 21.46 12.75
N GLY A 167 23.56 22.41 12.86
CA GLY A 167 23.67 23.56 13.76
C GLY A 167 23.77 23.14 15.23
N SER A 168 22.90 22.23 15.68
CA SER A 168 22.93 21.71 17.06
C SER A 168 24.24 21.00 17.38
N ILE A 169 24.78 20.18 16.46
CA ILE A 169 26.08 19.51 16.66
C ILE A 169 27.21 20.54 16.75
N LEU A 170 27.19 21.58 15.91
CA LEU A 170 28.22 22.62 15.94
C LEU A 170 28.17 23.42 17.24
N HIS A 171 26.96 23.78 17.71
CA HIS A 171 26.79 24.45 19.00
C HIS A 171 27.33 23.59 20.15
N PHE A 172 26.99 22.29 20.16
CA PHE A 172 27.51 21.34 21.14
C PHE A 172 29.04 21.27 21.13
N LEU A 173 29.67 21.23 19.96
CA LEU A 173 31.13 21.23 19.83
C LEU A 173 31.76 22.51 20.39
N LEU A 174 31.14 23.67 20.18
CA LEU A 174 31.64 24.96 20.67
C LEU A 174 31.53 25.04 22.21
N GLU A 175 30.39 24.65 22.76
CA GLU A 175 30.11 24.72 24.20
C GLU A 175 31.03 23.79 25.01
N PHE A 176 31.22 22.56 24.55
CA PHE A 176 32.07 21.56 25.22
C PHE A 176 33.55 21.62 24.81
N ARG A 177 33.96 22.57 23.95
CA ARG A 177 35.33 22.67 23.43
C ARG A 177 36.40 22.75 24.52
N LYS A 178 36.12 23.49 25.60
CA LYS A 178 37.03 23.65 26.75
C LYS A 178 37.26 22.31 27.46
N GLU A 179 36.18 21.58 27.72
CA GLU A 179 36.24 20.26 28.36
C GLU A 179 36.97 19.23 27.49
N LEU A 180 36.72 19.24 26.17
CA LEU A 180 37.41 18.38 25.21
C LEU A 180 38.92 18.69 25.13
N ALA A 181 39.30 19.96 25.20
CA ALA A 181 40.71 20.38 25.22
C ALA A 181 41.42 19.93 26.51
N VAL A 182 40.77 20.02 27.68
CA VAL A 182 41.32 19.52 28.95
C VAL A 182 41.54 18.02 28.90
N HIS A 183 40.57 17.25 28.38
CA HIS A 183 40.73 15.80 28.25
C HIS A 183 41.87 15.41 27.30
N ARG A 184 42.06 16.13 26.19
CA ARG A 184 43.22 15.96 25.31
C ARG A 184 44.54 16.26 26.04
N MET A 185 44.59 17.28 26.90
CA MET A 185 45.80 17.63 27.66
C MET A 185 46.16 16.58 28.73
N VAL A 186 45.17 15.91 29.31
CA VAL A 186 45.38 14.80 30.27
C VAL A 186 45.83 13.50 29.57
N GLY A 187 45.95 13.51 28.24
CA GLY A 187 46.45 12.37 27.46
C GLY A 187 45.36 11.43 26.94
N ALA A 188 44.10 11.87 26.86
CA ALA A 188 43.04 11.06 26.28
C ALA A 188 43.26 10.83 24.77
N ASP A 189 43.11 9.57 24.35
CA ASP A 189 43.24 9.18 22.94
C ASP A 189 42.16 9.83 22.06
N GLU A 190 42.49 10.08 20.79
CA GLU A 190 41.61 10.77 19.85
C GLU A 190 40.27 10.05 19.67
N LYS A 191 40.29 8.71 19.73
CA LYS A 191 39.10 7.87 19.59
C LYS A 191 38.15 8.03 20.77
N SER A 192 38.69 8.16 21.99
CA SER A 192 37.89 8.33 23.19
C SER A 192 37.15 9.68 23.20
N VAL A 193 37.81 10.73 22.70
CA VAL A 193 37.22 12.06 22.56
C VAL A 193 36.09 12.05 21.54
N ILE A 194 36.32 11.44 20.37
CA ILE A 194 35.30 11.30 19.31
C ILE A 194 34.08 10.50 19.81
N LEU A 195 34.30 9.39 20.51
CA LEU A 195 33.23 8.55 21.03
C LEU A 195 32.34 9.30 22.03
N ARG A 196 32.95 10.11 22.91
CA ARG A 196 32.22 10.92 23.90
C ARG A 196 31.37 11.99 23.23
N THR A 197 31.84 12.60 22.14
CA THR A 197 31.05 13.56 21.34
C THR A 197 29.90 12.89 20.58
N LEU A 198 30.10 11.66 20.10
CA LEU A 198 29.08 10.93 19.35
C LEU A 198 28.00 10.29 20.24
N MET A 199 28.31 9.98 21.50
CA MET A 199 27.39 9.26 22.40
C MET A 199 26.02 9.95 22.56
N PRO A 200 25.90 11.27 22.84
CA PRO A 200 24.61 11.95 22.92
C PRO A 200 23.79 11.88 21.63
N LEU A 201 24.47 11.91 20.47
CA LEU A 201 23.85 11.83 19.15
C LEU A 201 23.19 10.45 18.94
N TRP A 202 23.92 9.38 19.26
CA TRP A 202 23.43 8.01 19.13
C TRP A 202 22.35 7.68 20.16
N THR A 203 22.38 8.27 21.36
CA THR A 203 21.29 8.11 22.34
C THR A 203 19.99 8.76 21.89
N ALA A 204 20.06 9.95 21.27
CA ALA A 204 18.87 10.59 20.70
C ALA A 204 18.28 9.77 19.54
N TYR A 205 19.14 9.15 18.73
CA TYR A 205 18.73 8.23 17.68
C TYR A 205 18.05 6.97 18.22
N ALA A 206 18.61 6.33 19.24
CA ALA A 206 18.00 5.15 19.85
C ALA A 206 16.59 5.48 20.38
N ALA A 207 16.41 6.64 21.00
CA ALA A 207 15.09 7.10 21.44
C ALA A 207 14.11 7.30 20.26
N ALA A 208 14.56 7.95 19.18
CA ALA A 208 13.74 8.16 17.98
C ALA A 208 13.33 6.84 17.31
N ALA A 209 14.22 5.86 17.25
CA ALA A 209 13.94 4.54 16.70
C ALA A 209 12.88 3.78 17.53
N VAL A 210 12.94 3.86 18.86
CA VAL A 210 11.94 3.25 19.74
C VAL A 210 10.55 3.88 19.51
N ILE A 211 10.50 5.21 19.37
CA ILE A 211 9.25 5.92 19.08
C ILE A 211 8.69 5.51 17.71
N LEU A 212 9.53 5.40 16.68
CA LEU A 212 9.10 4.97 15.34
C LEU A 212 8.43 3.59 15.38
N VAL A 213 9.07 2.63 16.07
CA VAL A 213 8.53 1.27 16.20
C VAL A 213 7.23 1.26 17.01
N ALA A 214 7.13 2.10 18.05
CA ALA A 214 5.93 2.20 18.87
C ALA A 214 4.72 2.77 18.11
N VAL A 215 4.94 3.71 17.18
CA VAL A 215 3.84 4.36 16.44
C VAL A 215 3.47 3.59 15.17
N CYS A 216 4.45 3.16 14.37
CA CYS A 216 4.21 2.58 13.05
C CYS A 216 4.15 1.04 13.04
N GLY A 217 4.52 0.38 14.14
CA GLY A 217 4.64 -1.08 14.20
C GLY A 217 5.76 -1.62 13.32
N PHE A 218 5.90 -2.95 13.27
CA PHE A 218 6.89 -3.65 12.43
C PHE A 218 6.34 -3.93 11.02
N GLY A 219 6.21 -2.88 10.21
CA GLY A 219 5.87 -2.97 8.78
C GLY A 219 7.08 -2.78 7.86
N ALA A 220 6.95 -3.13 6.58
CA ALA A 220 8.01 -2.89 5.58
C ALA A 220 8.39 -1.40 5.47
N GLU A 221 7.42 -0.50 5.68
CA GLU A 221 7.62 0.95 5.70
C GLU A 221 8.52 1.41 6.86
N SER A 222 8.34 0.82 8.05
CA SER A 222 9.15 1.11 9.23
C SER A 222 10.61 0.73 9.05
N VAL A 223 10.87 -0.38 8.34
CA VAL A 223 12.23 -0.84 8.02
C VAL A 223 12.91 0.12 7.06
N CYS A 224 12.21 0.56 6.00
CA CYS A 224 12.74 1.56 5.07
C CYS A 224 13.08 2.87 5.78
N ALA A 225 12.19 3.37 6.65
CA ALA A 225 12.43 4.56 7.44
C ALA A 225 13.64 4.40 8.39
N PHE A 226 13.78 3.23 9.01
CA PHE A 226 14.92 2.92 9.88
C PHE A 226 16.25 2.95 9.11
N ILE A 227 16.31 2.37 7.92
CA ILE A 227 17.51 2.37 7.07
C ILE A 227 17.89 3.81 6.68
N ILE A 228 16.92 4.63 6.25
CA ILE A 228 17.15 6.04 5.91
C ILE A 228 17.70 6.80 7.12
N MET A 229 17.13 6.56 8.31
CA MET A 229 17.57 7.18 9.55
C MET A 229 19.01 6.79 9.92
N VAL A 230 19.39 5.51 9.78
CA VAL A 230 20.78 5.03 9.98
C VAL A 230 21.74 5.74 9.03
N CYS A 231 21.42 5.76 7.73
CA CYS A 231 22.24 6.42 6.71
C CYS A 231 22.43 7.91 7.04
N TYR A 232 21.36 8.57 7.47
CA TYR A 232 21.39 9.97 7.88
C TYR A 232 22.30 10.21 9.10
N MET A 233 22.24 9.35 10.11
CA MET A 233 23.09 9.45 11.31
C MET A 233 24.57 9.24 11.02
N ILE A 234 24.90 8.31 10.12
CA ILE A 234 26.29 8.10 9.67
C ILE A 234 26.81 9.37 8.98
N LEU A 235 26.00 9.98 8.12
CA LEU A 235 26.35 11.21 7.41
C LEU A 235 26.56 12.38 8.38
N LEU A 236 25.66 12.55 9.36
CA LEU A 236 25.82 13.59 10.39
C LEU A 236 27.04 13.37 11.29
N SER A 237 27.32 12.12 11.66
CA SER A 237 28.49 11.76 12.49
C SER A 237 29.82 12.09 11.82
N PHE A 238 29.85 12.24 10.49
CA PHE A 238 31.06 12.63 9.76
C PHE A 238 31.52 14.06 10.07
N VAL A 239 30.59 14.99 10.30
CA VAL A 239 30.89 16.41 10.59
C VAL A 239 31.75 16.59 11.84
N PRO A 240 31.36 16.10 13.04
CA PRO A 240 32.16 16.26 14.26
C PRO A 240 33.49 15.51 14.18
N VAL A 241 33.51 14.31 13.58
CA VAL A 241 34.73 13.51 13.39
C VAL A 241 35.76 14.28 12.58
N ARG A 242 35.35 14.92 11.48
CA ARG A 242 36.27 15.68 10.63
C ARG A 242 36.76 16.95 11.30
N MET A 243 35.90 17.66 12.04
CA MET A 243 36.32 18.86 12.76
C MET A 243 37.34 18.53 13.86
N LEU A 244 37.05 17.53 14.70
CA LEU A 244 37.92 17.12 15.81
C LEU A 244 39.28 16.56 15.34
N ARG A 245 39.35 15.92 14.17
CA ARG A 245 40.62 15.47 13.58
C ARG A 245 41.47 16.60 13.00
N LYS A 246 40.85 17.73 12.63
CA LYS A 246 41.55 18.88 12.03
C LYS A 246 42.01 19.92 13.06
N THR A 247 41.48 19.91 14.28
CA THR A 247 41.82 20.94 15.28
C THR A 247 42.98 20.50 16.15
N THR A 248 44.06 21.28 16.17
CA THR A 248 45.20 21.06 17.08
C THR A 248 44.88 21.58 18.48
N ILE A 249 45.46 20.98 19.53
CA ILE A 249 45.25 21.34 20.95
C ILE A 249 45.47 22.86 21.19
N CYS A 250 46.48 23.47 20.56
CA CYS A 250 46.73 24.91 20.66
C CYS A 250 45.61 25.78 20.06
N GLN A 251 45.00 25.36 18.95
CA GLN A 251 43.88 26.07 18.33
C GLN A 251 42.60 25.93 19.13
N MET A 252 42.39 24.78 19.81
CA MET A 252 41.27 24.62 20.74
C MET A 252 41.39 25.53 21.96
N ARG A 253 42.62 25.82 22.42
CA ARG A 253 42.89 26.71 23.56
C ARG A 253 42.76 28.19 23.20
N MET A 254 43.33 28.64 22.08
CA MET A 254 43.33 30.08 21.73
C MET A 254 41.92 30.62 21.51
N ALA A 255 41.05 29.89 20.82
CA ALA A 255 39.66 30.30 20.59
C ALA A 255 38.71 30.02 21.77
N ALA A 256 39.22 29.59 22.93
CA ALA A 256 38.46 29.45 24.17
C ALA A 256 38.68 30.62 25.14
N TYR A 257 39.68 31.46 24.83
CA TYR A 257 40.06 32.68 25.56
C TYR A 257 39.75 33.98 24.79
N GLU A 258 39.24 33.86 23.55
CA GLU A 258 38.44 34.90 22.89
C GLU A 258 36.96 34.70 23.22
#